data_AF-A0A6N8V082-F1
#
_entry.id   AF-A0A6N8V082-F1
#
_cell.length_a   1.000
_cell.length_b   1.000
_cell.length_c   1.000
_cell.angle_alpha   90.00
_cell.angle_beta   90.00
_cell.angle_gamma   90.00
#
_symmetry.space_group_name_H-M   'P 1'
#
loop_
_entity.id
_entity.type
_entity.pdbx_description
1 polymer ?
#
loop_
_entity_poly.entity_id
_entity_poly.type
_entity_poly.pdbx_seq_one_letter_code
_entity_poly.pdbx_strand_id
1 'polypeptide(L)' 'MPLPVLYVVHQRRPATGRVARILSALGYPGEVRRPIHGDDLPPTMDGHAADVIFGGPMSANDDSAYIREEIRWLEHV' A
#
# COMPACT_ATOMS: atom_id res chain seq x y z
N MET A 1 11.55 -17.99 1.29
CA MET A 1 11.76 -16.53 1.24
C MET A 1 10.59 -15.88 1.97
N PRO A 2 10.79 -14.77 2.71
CA PRO A 2 9.70 -14.12 3.42
C PRO A 2 8.64 -13.59 2.43
N LEU A 3 7.39 -13.49 2.90
CA LEU A 3 6.30 -12.91 2.12
C LEU A 3 6.59 -11.44 1.79
N PRO A 4 6.09 -10.91 0.66
CA PRO A 4 6.27 -9.51 0.29
C PRO A 4 5.59 -8.56 1.29
N VAL A 5 6.09 -7.33 1.37
CA VAL A 5 5.36 -6.21 2.00
C VAL A 5 4.59 -5.46 0.93
N LEU A 6 3.30 -5.22 1.18
CA LEU A 6 2.43 -4.42 0.34
C LEU A 6 2.69 -2.93 0.60
N TYR A 7 3.07 -2.18 -0.43
CA TYR A 7 3.27 -0.74 -0.38
C TYR A 7 2.12 -0.06 -1.14
N VAL A 8 1.23 0.60 -0.41
CA VAL A 8 0.14 1.41 -0.99
C VAL A 8 0.65 2.84 -1.16
N VAL A 9 0.78 3.29 -2.40
CA VAL A 9 1.35 4.61 -2.73
C VAL A 9 0.38 5.49 -3.51
N HIS A 10 0.29 6.76 -3.10
CA HIS A 10 -0.66 7.75 -3.61
C HIS A 10 -0.07 8.71 -4.66
N GLN A 11 1.10 8.37 -5.21
CA GLN A 11 1.80 9.20 -6.19
C GLN A 11 2.20 8.38 -7.42
N ARG A 12 2.24 9.05 -8.57
CA ARG A 12 2.62 8.45 -9.87
C ARG A 12 3.99 7.76 -9.83
N ARG A 13 4.98 8.40 -9.20
CA ARG A 13 6.30 7.79 -8.97
C ARG A 13 6.29 7.12 -7.59
N PRO A 14 6.56 5.81 -7.50
CA PRO A 14 6.59 5.13 -6.21
C PRO A 14 7.76 5.69 -5.38
N ALA A 15 7.42 6.37 -4.29
CA ALA A 15 8.39 6.87 -3.32
C ALA A 15 8.16 6.14 -1.99
N THR A 16 8.67 4.92 -1.87
CA THR A 16 8.52 4.07 -0.68
C THR A 16 9.60 4.31 0.39
N GLY A 17 10.54 5.21 0.10
CA GLY A 17 11.41 5.86 1.07
C GLY A 17 12.28 4.92 1.93
N ARG A 18 12.56 5.35 3.16
CA ARG A 18 13.44 4.63 4.10
C ARG A 18 12.85 3.29 4.55
N VAL A 19 11.52 3.20 4.62
CA VAL A 19 10.80 1.98 5.03
C VAL A 19 11.13 0.83 4.07
N ALA A 20 10.92 1.03 2.76
CA ALA A 20 11.22 -0.02 1.78
C ALA A 20 12.70 -0.41 1.74
N ARG A 21 13.61 0.56 1.94
CA ARG A 21 15.05 0.27 2.02
C ARG A 21 15.39 -0.66 3.19
N ILE A 22 14.82 -0.41 4.37
CA ILE A 22 15.06 -1.23 5.55
C ILE A 22 14.47 -2.62 5.36
N LEU A 23 13.22 -2.72 4.91
CA LEU A 23 12.54 -4.01 4.73
C LEU A 23 13.21 -4.87 3.65
N SER A 24 13.67 -4.26 2.55
CA SER A 24 14.47 -4.96 1.54
C SER A 24 15.80 -5.47 2.10
N ALA A 25 16.49 -4.68 2.94
CA ALA A 25 17.73 -5.11 3.59
C ALA A 25 17.50 -6.26 4.59
N LEU A 26 16.29 -6.38 5.15
CA LEU A 26 15.84 -7.51 5.96
C LEU A 26 15.36 -8.72 5.12
N GLY A 27 15.39 -8.62 3.79
CA GLY A 27 15.06 -9.69 2.86
C GLY A 27 13.58 -9.78 2.48
N TYR A 28 12.73 -8.84 2.89
CA TYR A 28 11.32 -8.80 2.48
C TYR A 28 11.18 -8.20 1.07
N PRO A 29 10.60 -8.95 0.10
CA PRO A 29 10.26 -8.39 -1.20
C PRO A 29 9.22 -7.27 -1.07
N GLY A 30 9.13 -6.38 -2.06
CA GLY A 30 8.14 -5.32 -2.10
C GLY A 30 7.14 -5.50 -3.23
N GLU A 31 5.86 -5.31 -2.94
CA GLU A 31 4.78 -5.23 -3.92
C GLU A 31 4.15 -3.84 -3.85
N VAL A 32 3.99 -3.14 -4.97
CA VAL A 32 3.45 -1.77 -4.98
C VAL A 32 2.06 -1.76 -5.60
N ARG A 33 1.10 -1.12 -4.92
CA ARG A 33 -0.25 -0.82 -5.42
C ARG A 33 -0.55 0.68 -5.35
N ARG A 34 -1.29 1.17 -6.33
CA ARG A 34 -1.73 2.56 -6.49
C ARG A 34 -3.23 2.62 -6.75
N PRO A 35 -4.08 2.58 -5.71
CA PRO A 35 -5.54 2.68 -5.87
C PRO A 35 -5.97 3.93 -6.63
N ILE A 36 -5.28 5.07 -6.42
CA ILE A 36 -5.50 6.31 -7.19
C ILE A 36 -5.28 6.17 -8.70
N HIS A 37 -4.59 5.12 -9.14
CA HIS A 37 -4.35 4.79 -10.55
C HIS A 37 -5.04 3.50 -11.00
N GLY A 38 -5.97 2.99 -10.19
CA GLY A 38 -6.79 1.83 -10.51
C GLY A 38 -6.15 0.48 -10.22
N ASP A 39 -5.04 0.43 -9.48
CA ASP A 39 -4.53 -0.85 -8.99
C ASP A 39 -5.46 -1.38 -7.87
N ASP A 40 -5.89 -2.63 -7.98
CA ASP A 40 -6.67 -3.29 -6.94
C ASP A 40 -5.82 -3.58 -5.69
N LEU A 41 -6.44 -3.46 -4.51
CA LEU A 41 -5.89 -3.98 -3.26
C LEU A 41 -6.26 -5.47 -3.12
N PRO A 42 -5.37 -6.30 -2.53
CA PRO A 42 -5.66 -7.72 -2.38
C PRO A 42 -6.86 -7.92 -1.42
N PRO A 43 -7.71 -8.93 -1.64
CA PRO A 43 -8.90 -9.15 -0.81
C PRO A 43 -8.57 -9.60 0.63
N THR A 44 -7.34 -10.05 0.88
CA THR A 44 -6.83 -10.54 2.17
C THR A 44 -5.33 -10.28 2.26
N MET A 45 -4.77 -10.24 3.47
CA MET A 45 -3.32 -10.09 3.69
C MET A 45 -2.54 -11.40 3.81
N ASP A 46 -3.17 -12.56 3.62
CA ASP A 46 -2.51 -13.90 3.70
C ASP A 46 -1.27 -14.06 2.80
N GLY A 47 -1.20 -13.29 1.71
CA GLY A 47 -0.07 -13.28 0.76
C GLY A 47 1.07 -12.32 1.14
N HIS A 48 0.93 -11.54 2.21
CA HIS A 48 1.82 -10.44 2.56
C HIS A 48 2.30 -10.55 4.01
N ALA A 49 3.53 -10.12 4.26
CA ALA A 49 4.08 -10.07 5.61
C ALA A 49 3.57 -8.86 6.40
N ALA A 50 3.25 -7.77 5.69
CA ALA A 50 2.75 -6.50 6.22
C ALA A 50 2.25 -5.62 5.07
N ASP A 51 1.49 -4.59 5.40
CA ASP A 51 1.19 -3.44 4.56
C ASP A 51 1.85 -2.17 5.09
N VAL A 52 2.13 -1.23 4.19
CA VAL A 52 2.55 0.14 4.51
C VAL A 52 1.82 1.09 3.59
N ILE A 53 0.98 1.94 4.19
CA ILE A 53 0.24 2.99 3.49
C ILE A 53 1.01 4.29 3.59
N PHE A 54 1.41 4.81 2.44
CA PHE A 54 2.16 6.07 2.36
C PHE A 54 1.22 7.27 2.25
N GLY A 55 1.67 8.43 2.71
CA GLY A 55 0.91 9.68 2.53
C GLY A 55 0.72 10.07 1.06
N GLY A 56 -0.20 10.99 0.83
CA GLY A 56 -0.50 11.58 -0.47
C GLY A 56 -0.95 13.04 -0.33
N PRO A 57 -1.16 13.75 -1.45
CA PRO A 57 -1.64 15.13 -1.42
C PRO A 57 -3.12 15.27 -1.02
N MET A 58 -3.85 14.15 -0.94
CA MET A 58 -5.27 14.13 -0.62
C MET A 58 -5.54 14.19 0.89
N SER A 59 -6.75 14.61 1.25
CA SER A 59 -7.31 14.43 2.58
C SER A 59 -7.95 13.03 2.70
N ALA A 60 -7.85 12.40 3.86
CA ALA A 60 -8.60 11.18 4.15
C ALA A 60 -10.13 11.39 4.13
N ASN A 61 -10.58 12.64 4.13
CA ASN A 61 -12.00 13.01 4.08
C ASN A 61 -12.48 13.43 2.67
N ASP A 62 -11.63 13.35 1.65
CA ASP A 62 -12.05 13.65 0.27
C ASP A 62 -12.99 12.55 -0.25
N ASP A 63 -14.00 12.91 -1.04
CA ASP A 63 -15.05 11.98 -1.50
C ASP A 63 -14.63 11.09 -2.70
N SER A 64 -13.33 10.89 -2.91
CA SER A 64 -12.84 10.06 -4.02
C SER A 64 -13.13 8.58 -3.76
N ALA A 65 -13.53 7.84 -4.80
CA ALA A 65 -13.91 6.43 -4.68
C ALA A 65 -12.79 5.57 -4.08
N TYR A 66 -11.55 5.72 -4.56
CA TYR A 66 -10.41 4.94 -4.06
C TYR A 66 -10.11 5.19 -2.57
N ILE A 67 -10.42 6.38 -2.02
CA ILE A 67 -10.24 6.66 -0.59
C ILE A 67 -11.24 5.86 0.22
N ARG A 68 -12.52 5.87 -0.20
CA ARG A 68 -13.58 5.09 0.44
C ARG A 68 -13.31 3.58 0.35
N GLU A 69 -12.81 3.13 -0.78
CA GLU A 69 -12.43 1.74 -1.02
C GLU A 69 -11.23 1.31 -0.17
N GLU A 70 -10.19 2.14 -0.08
CA GLU A 70 -9.01 1.88 0.76
C GLU A 70 -9.34 1.88 2.26
N ILE A 71 -10.14 2.84 2.74
CA ILE A 71 -10.60 2.85 4.13
C ILE A 71 -11.43 1.61 4.43
N ARG A 72 -12.36 1.24 3.54
CA ARG A 72 -13.14 0.01 3.69
C ARG A 72 -12.22 -1.21 3.71
N TRP A 73 -11.23 -1.25 2.82
CA TRP A 73 -10.26 -2.35 2.76
C TRP A 73 -9.51 -2.50 4.10
N LEU A 74 -9.04 -1.40 4.69
CA LEU A 74 -8.38 -1.39 6.01
C LEU A 74 -9.22 -1.97 7.15
N GLU A 75 -10.55 -1.88 7.08
CA GLU A 75 -11.44 -2.45 8.09
C GLU A 75 -11.58 -3.99 7.98
N HIS A 76 -11.17 -4.58 6.86
CA HIS A 76 -11.46 -5.98 6.52
C HIS A 76 -10.22 -6.89 6.43
N VAL A 77 -9.01 -6.33 6.33
CA VAL A 77 -7.76 -7.09 6.15
C VAL A 77 -7.07 -7.53 7.44
#